data_AF-A0A0F6YL14-F1
#
_entry.id   AF-A0A0F6YL14-F1
#
_cell.length_a   1.000
_cell.length_b   1.000
_cell.length_c   1.000
_cell.angle_alpha   90.00
_cell.angle_beta   90.00
_cell.angle_gamma   90.00
#
_symmetry.space_group_name_H-M   'P 1'
#
loop_
_entity.id
_entity.type
_entity.pdbx_description
1 polymer ?
#
loop_
_entity_poly.entity_id
_entity_poly.type
_entity_poly.pdbx_seq_one_letter_code
_entity_poly.pdbx_strand_id
1 'polypeptide(L)'
;MAAYIHPTAIVDDGAELGDGTKVWHFVHVSTAARIGARCSLGQNVFVGRGVRIGNGVKIQNNVSVYEGVEIADDVFLGPSCVFTNVNEPRAFVERKSEYRATKVSRGASIGANATIVCGHTIGEYAFVAAGAVVTSDVPPYALVAGVPARRMGWVSRLGRRLRGEGVVTCPESGERYRIEGERCVPLSSDENDTSPIPLLDLTAQNGPLLPEIRAAMDRVIAKNAFILGPEVDTFEKEVAKHIGVAHTLGVSSGTDALLLALMALDVGQGDEVVTTPYSFFATAGCVARLGAKPVFVDVDPRTMNMDVARARAAITPRTKAILPVHLFGQPCDPEALVALGRETNIPIIEDAAQAIGATTKLGPVGGLGAIGCFSFFPSKNLGAFGDAGLVTTNDAALAEKMKRLRAHGAHPKYFHALIGGNFRLDAIQAAVLRVKLPHLGAWTEGRRANAALYDRLFAEAGLSSDALRTPARVETGHIYNQYVIRTAHRDALKKHLGESGIATEIYYPRPLHLQECFAYLGHGKGAFPESERAADDSLALPVYGELGEARVRRIARTVIDFLKGRA
;
A
#
# COMPACT_ATOMS: atom_id res chain seq x y z
N MET A 1 -20.49 35.12 13.40
CA MET A 1 -20.65 36.58 13.61
C MET A 1 -21.74 37.03 12.67
N ALA A 2 -22.70 37.84 13.10
CA ALA A 2 -23.77 38.32 12.22
C ALA A 2 -23.22 39.09 11.00
N ALA A 3 -24.00 39.16 9.92
CA ALA A 3 -23.67 39.97 8.76
C ALA A 3 -23.59 41.46 9.11
N TYR A 4 -22.67 42.17 8.49
CA TYR A 4 -22.56 43.62 8.56
C TYR A 4 -23.32 44.25 7.38
N ILE A 5 -24.23 45.18 7.67
CA ILE A 5 -25.01 45.91 6.67
C ILE A 5 -24.77 47.40 6.88
N HIS A 6 -24.21 48.07 5.87
CA HIS A 6 -24.01 49.52 5.90
C HIS A 6 -25.36 50.26 5.93
N PRO A 7 -25.51 51.39 6.67
CA PRO A 7 -26.79 52.11 6.79
C PRO A 7 -27.44 52.60 5.49
N THR A 8 -26.68 52.62 4.39
CA THR A 8 -27.16 53.04 3.06
C THR A 8 -27.39 51.87 2.10
N ALA A 9 -27.18 50.64 2.57
CA ALA A 9 -27.54 49.45 1.81
C ALA A 9 -29.02 49.14 2.00
N ILE A 10 -29.63 48.57 0.97
CA ILE A 10 -31.02 48.10 0.97
C ILE A 10 -30.98 46.57 0.91
N VAL A 11 -31.58 45.92 1.90
CA VAL A 11 -31.75 44.46 1.90
C VAL A 11 -33.23 44.21 2.06
N ASP A 12 -33.87 43.74 0.99
CA ASP A 12 -35.32 43.52 0.96
C ASP A 12 -35.74 42.39 1.91
N ASP A 13 -36.97 42.48 2.40
CA ASP A 13 -37.58 41.40 3.19
C ASP A 13 -37.55 40.06 2.42
N GLY A 14 -37.11 39.00 3.11
CA GLY A 14 -36.96 37.66 2.54
C GLY A 14 -35.62 37.40 1.84
N ALA A 15 -34.68 38.35 1.82
CA ALA A 15 -33.29 38.07 1.47
C ALA A 15 -32.55 37.40 2.66
N GLU A 16 -31.66 36.46 2.35
CA GLU A 16 -30.88 35.71 3.35
C GLU A 16 -29.39 36.06 3.23
N LEU A 17 -28.76 36.41 4.36
CA LEU A 17 -27.34 36.73 4.45
C LEU A 17 -26.65 35.80 5.45
N GLY A 18 -25.62 35.11 5.00
CA GLY A 18 -24.82 34.22 5.85
C GLY A 18 -23.87 34.97 6.78
N ASP A 19 -23.40 34.25 7.80
CA ASP A 19 -22.51 34.75 8.85
C ASP A 19 -21.23 35.42 8.31
N GLY A 20 -20.89 36.58 8.86
CA GLY A 20 -19.66 37.31 8.53
C GLY A 20 -19.66 37.98 7.16
N THR A 21 -20.79 37.97 6.44
CA THR A 21 -20.94 38.70 5.18
C THR A 21 -21.00 40.21 5.40
N LYS A 22 -20.33 40.97 4.53
CA LYS A 22 -20.28 42.44 4.58
C LYS A 22 -20.99 43.04 3.37
N VAL A 23 -21.97 43.88 3.64
CA VAL A 23 -22.78 44.59 2.65
C VAL A 23 -22.45 46.08 2.76
N TRP A 24 -21.75 46.63 1.77
CA TRP A 24 -21.22 48.00 1.81
C TRP A 24 -22.19 49.04 1.21
N HIS A 25 -21.71 50.27 1.05
CA HIS A 25 -22.49 51.44 0.67
C HIS A 25 -23.30 51.24 -0.62
N PHE A 26 -24.58 51.60 -0.62
CA PHE A 26 -25.47 51.53 -1.79
C PHE A 26 -25.63 50.14 -2.42
N VAL A 27 -25.37 49.07 -1.67
CA VAL A 27 -25.71 47.72 -2.14
C VAL A 27 -27.22 47.52 -2.05
N HIS A 28 -27.81 46.88 -3.06
CA HIS A 28 -29.20 46.42 -2.99
C HIS A 28 -29.26 44.91 -3.17
N VAL A 29 -29.75 44.21 -2.13
CA VAL A 29 -30.04 42.76 -2.17
C VAL A 29 -31.54 42.57 -2.24
N SER A 30 -32.03 42.07 -3.38
CA SER A 30 -33.45 41.86 -3.62
C SER A 30 -34.03 40.67 -2.87
N THR A 31 -35.35 40.65 -2.73
CA THR A 31 -36.09 39.57 -2.06
C THR A 31 -35.75 38.18 -2.62
N ALA A 32 -35.78 37.16 -1.76
CA ALA A 32 -35.46 35.77 -2.05
C ALA A 32 -34.02 35.48 -2.53
N ALA A 33 -33.13 36.48 -2.61
CA ALA A 33 -31.71 36.24 -2.81
C ALA A 33 -31.10 35.53 -1.60
N ARG A 34 -30.13 34.64 -1.86
CA ARG A 34 -29.42 33.87 -0.82
C ARG A 34 -27.93 34.09 -0.97
N ILE A 35 -27.31 34.69 0.04
CA ILE A 35 -25.88 35.00 0.06
C ILE A 35 -25.23 34.21 1.18
N GLY A 36 -24.22 33.40 0.85
CA GLY A 36 -23.49 32.57 1.80
C GLY A 36 -22.67 33.38 2.82
N ALA A 37 -21.95 32.65 3.66
CA ALA A 37 -21.13 33.22 4.73
C ALA A 37 -19.84 33.86 4.19
N ARG A 38 -19.29 34.82 4.93
CA ARG A 38 -17.97 35.47 4.68
C ARG A 38 -17.86 36.16 3.32
N CYS A 39 -18.97 36.61 2.75
CA CYS A 39 -18.96 37.36 1.49
C CYS A 39 -18.64 38.83 1.71
N SER A 40 -18.24 39.53 0.65
CA SER A 40 -18.06 40.98 0.65
C SER A 40 -18.68 41.58 -0.61
N LEU A 41 -19.74 42.38 -0.45
CA LEU A 41 -20.39 43.11 -1.53
C LEU A 41 -19.96 44.56 -1.48
N GLY A 42 -19.14 44.98 -2.45
CA GLY A 42 -18.61 46.33 -2.59
C GLY A 42 -19.67 47.37 -2.89
N GLN A 43 -19.25 48.63 -2.99
CA GLN A 43 -20.16 49.75 -3.21
C GLN A 43 -20.99 49.56 -4.48
N ASN A 44 -22.29 49.89 -4.41
CA ASN A 44 -23.19 49.91 -5.57
C ASN A 44 -23.29 48.54 -6.28
N VAL A 45 -23.23 47.45 -5.52
CA VAL A 45 -23.53 46.10 -6.01
C VAL A 45 -25.05 45.89 -5.99
N PHE A 46 -25.59 45.30 -7.05
CA PHE A 46 -26.99 44.87 -7.12
C PHE A 46 -27.08 43.35 -7.17
N VAL A 47 -27.88 42.75 -6.30
CA VAL A 47 -28.16 41.30 -6.30
C VAL A 47 -29.65 41.10 -6.54
N GLY A 48 -29.99 40.60 -7.73
CA GLY A 48 -31.36 40.42 -8.17
C GLY A 48 -32.13 39.31 -7.43
N ARG A 49 -33.43 39.27 -7.67
CA ARG A 49 -34.36 38.31 -7.05
C ARG A 49 -33.89 36.86 -7.28
N GLY A 50 -33.91 36.07 -6.21
CA GLY A 50 -33.65 34.62 -6.28
C GLY A 50 -32.20 34.22 -6.61
N VAL A 51 -31.29 35.18 -6.75
CA VAL A 51 -29.86 34.92 -7.01
C VAL A 51 -29.24 34.15 -5.84
N ARG A 52 -28.40 33.17 -6.18
CA ARG A 52 -27.66 32.35 -5.22
C ARG A 52 -26.18 32.66 -5.30
N ILE A 53 -25.61 33.05 -4.17
CA ILE A 53 -24.19 33.34 -3.99
C ILE A 53 -23.65 32.43 -2.88
N GLY A 54 -22.59 31.70 -3.19
CA GLY A 54 -21.91 30.81 -2.25
C GLY A 54 -21.19 31.56 -1.12
N ASN A 55 -20.29 30.86 -0.44
CA ASN A 55 -19.51 31.38 0.67
C ASN A 55 -18.20 32.02 0.19
N GLY A 56 -17.67 33.00 0.93
CA GLY A 56 -16.35 33.56 0.67
C GLY A 56 -16.25 34.40 -0.62
N VAL A 57 -17.39 34.72 -1.25
CA VAL A 57 -17.43 35.45 -2.52
C VAL A 57 -17.08 36.92 -2.30
N LYS A 58 -16.26 37.47 -3.19
CA LYS A 58 -15.90 38.90 -3.20
C LYS A 58 -16.44 39.54 -4.46
N ILE A 59 -17.44 40.40 -4.29
CA ILE A 59 -18.01 41.21 -5.37
C ILE A 59 -17.53 42.63 -5.20
N GLN A 60 -16.75 43.12 -6.15
CA GLN A 60 -16.22 44.48 -6.13
C GLN A 60 -17.27 45.50 -6.63
N ASN A 61 -16.93 46.77 -6.53
CA ASN A 61 -17.86 47.87 -6.76
C ASN A 61 -18.51 47.85 -8.15
N ASN A 62 -19.75 48.32 -8.22
CA ASN A 62 -20.53 48.53 -9.46
C ASN A 62 -20.81 47.24 -10.26
N VAL A 63 -21.06 46.12 -9.58
CA VAL A 63 -21.40 44.86 -10.22
C VAL A 63 -22.87 44.53 -9.98
N SER A 64 -23.59 44.22 -11.05
CA SER A 64 -24.98 43.77 -11.01
C SER A 64 -25.07 42.28 -11.33
N VAL A 65 -25.57 41.51 -10.38
CA VAL A 65 -25.83 40.07 -10.52
C VAL A 65 -27.33 39.88 -10.70
N TYR A 66 -27.75 39.64 -11.94
CA TYR A 66 -29.16 39.52 -12.30
C TYR A 66 -29.72 38.11 -12.06
N GLU A 67 -31.05 38.01 -12.04
CA GLU A 67 -31.76 36.74 -12.01
C GLU A 67 -31.25 35.80 -13.13
N GLY A 68 -31.04 34.52 -12.79
CA GLY A 68 -30.43 33.54 -13.67
C GLY A 68 -28.91 33.41 -13.52
N VAL A 69 -28.23 34.30 -12.78
CA VAL A 69 -26.81 34.13 -12.44
C VAL A 69 -26.66 33.37 -11.12
N GLU A 70 -25.88 32.29 -11.15
CA GLU A 70 -25.49 31.51 -9.96
C GLU A 70 -23.99 31.65 -9.72
N ILE A 71 -23.61 32.03 -8.50
CA ILE A 71 -22.22 32.22 -8.10
C ILE A 71 -21.87 31.21 -7.00
N ALA A 72 -20.91 30.35 -7.27
CA ALA A 72 -20.41 29.37 -6.30
C ALA A 72 -19.43 30.00 -5.29
N ASP A 73 -18.96 29.18 -4.35
CA ASP A 73 -18.03 29.59 -3.30
C ASP A 73 -16.71 30.16 -3.85
N ASP A 74 -16.08 31.04 -3.07
CA ASP A 74 -14.72 31.58 -3.26
C ASP A 74 -14.50 32.34 -4.58
N VAL A 75 -15.58 32.74 -5.26
CA VAL A 75 -15.53 33.51 -6.51
C VAL A 75 -15.10 34.96 -6.25
N PHE A 76 -14.31 35.50 -7.18
CA PHE A 76 -13.97 36.91 -7.24
C PHE A 76 -14.59 37.59 -8.47
N LEU A 77 -15.39 38.62 -8.25
CA LEU A 77 -15.93 39.48 -9.30
C LEU A 77 -15.27 40.86 -9.21
N GLY A 78 -14.47 41.18 -10.24
CA GLY A 78 -13.72 42.43 -10.33
C GLY A 78 -14.62 43.65 -10.51
N PRO A 79 -14.11 44.86 -10.23
CA PRO A 79 -14.92 46.07 -10.29
C PRO A 79 -15.55 46.25 -11.67
N SER A 80 -16.83 46.58 -11.69
CA SER A 80 -17.59 46.87 -12.92
C SER A 80 -17.61 45.73 -13.94
N CYS A 81 -17.41 44.47 -13.54
CA CYS A 81 -17.74 43.35 -14.42
C CYS A 81 -19.26 43.28 -14.63
N VAL A 82 -19.67 42.88 -15.84
CA VAL A 82 -21.06 42.94 -16.30
C VAL A 82 -21.57 41.54 -16.58
N PHE A 83 -22.74 41.21 -16.05
CA PHE A 83 -23.54 40.06 -16.49
C PHE A 83 -24.68 40.55 -17.37
N THR A 84 -24.92 39.86 -18.47
CA THR A 84 -26.18 39.99 -19.22
C THR A 84 -27.12 38.86 -18.79
N ASN A 85 -28.41 39.01 -19.09
CA ASN A 85 -29.44 37.98 -18.80
C ASN A 85 -30.26 37.58 -20.04
N VAL A 86 -30.26 38.41 -21.09
CA VAL A 86 -30.93 38.15 -22.37
C VAL A 86 -29.97 38.49 -23.51
N ASN A 87 -29.96 37.69 -24.57
CA ASN A 87 -29.06 37.90 -25.72
C ASN A 87 -29.52 39.05 -26.64
N GLU A 88 -30.83 39.28 -26.71
CA GLU A 88 -31.45 40.21 -27.66
C GLU A 88 -32.29 41.24 -26.91
N PRO A 89 -31.73 42.22 -26.20
CA PRO A 89 -32.54 43.21 -25.49
C PRO A 89 -33.22 44.20 -26.44
N ARG A 90 -34.50 44.53 -26.21
CA ARG A 90 -35.24 45.63 -26.85
C ARG A 90 -36.16 46.30 -25.85
N ALA A 91 -36.09 47.63 -25.73
CA ALA A 91 -36.75 48.37 -24.65
C ALA A 91 -38.28 48.21 -24.58
N PHE A 92 -38.95 48.02 -25.72
CA PHE A 92 -40.39 47.85 -25.80
C PHE A 92 -40.86 46.38 -25.82
N VAL A 93 -39.93 45.42 -25.70
CA VAL A 93 -40.23 43.98 -25.73
C VAL A 93 -39.90 43.37 -24.37
N GLU A 94 -40.91 42.84 -23.68
CA GLU A 94 -40.71 42.14 -22.41
C GLU A 94 -40.19 40.71 -22.67
N ARG A 95 -38.95 40.43 -22.23
CA ARG A 95 -38.28 39.14 -22.40
C ARG A 95 -37.92 38.46 -21.06
N LYS A 96 -38.72 38.72 -20.02
CA LYS A 96 -38.45 38.19 -18.67
C LYS A 96 -38.47 36.66 -18.61
N SER A 97 -39.20 36.00 -19.50
CA SER A 97 -39.24 34.54 -19.63
C SER A 97 -38.04 33.94 -20.38
N GLU A 98 -37.19 34.77 -21.00
CA GLU A 98 -36.06 34.34 -21.84
C GLU A 98 -34.70 34.43 -21.13
N TYR A 99 -34.70 34.65 -19.81
CA TYR A 99 -33.46 34.76 -19.04
C TYR A 99 -32.64 33.47 -19.12
N ARG A 100 -31.38 33.59 -19.54
CA ARG A 100 -30.49 32.44 -19.68
C ARG A 100 -29.61 32.28 -18.44
N ALA A 101 -29.55 31.06 -17.94
CA ALA A 101 -28.77 30.73 -16.76
C ALA A 101 -27.26 30.89 -17.02
N THR A 102 -26.56 31.61 -16.14
CA THR A 102 -25.10 31.77 -16.18
C THR A 102 -24.52 31.27 -14.88
N LYS A 103 -23.56 30.34 -14.96
CA LYS A 103 -22.96 29.74 -13.77
C LYS A 103 -21.51 30.15 -13.62
N VAL A 104 -21.15 30.67 -12.45
CA VAL A 104 -19.76 30.96 -12.08
C VAL A 104 -19.32 29.96 -11.02
N SER A 105 -18.48 29.01 -11.42
CA SER A 105 -18.07 27.89 -10.57
C SER A 105 -17.05 28.30 -9.50
N ARG A 106 -16.82 27.40 -8.54
CA ARG A 106 -16.00 27.67 -7.34
C ARG A 106 -14.64 28.28 -7.71
N GLY A 107 -14.25 29.32 -6.98
CA GLY A 107 -12.92 29.92 -7.08
C GLY A 107 -12.63 30.66 -8.39
N ALA A 108 -13.59 30.76 -9.32
CA ALA A 108 -13.40 31.51 -10.55
C ALA A 108 -13.16 33.00 -10.27
N SER A 109 -12.33 33.62 -11.10
CA SER A 109 -12.00 35.05 -11.01
C SER A 109 -12.39 35.76 -12.30
N ILE A 110 -13.25 36.77 -12.19
CA ILE A 110 -13.65 37.64 -13.30
C ILE A 110 -12.98 39.00 -13.12
N GLY A 111 -12.18 39.40 -14.10
CA GLY A 111 -11.43 40.64 -14.08
C GLY A 111 -12.30 41.89 -14.16
N ALA A 112 -11.72 43.03 -13.79
CA ALA A 112 -12.39 44.32 -13.88
C ALA A 112 -12.91 44.58 -15.29
N ASN A 113 -14.11 45.18 -15.40
CA ASN A 113 -14.71 45.59 -16.67
C ASN A 113 -14.89 44.45 -17.70
N ALA A 114 -14.88 43.18 -17.29
CA ALA A 114 -15.19 42.05 -18.16
C ALA A 114 -16.72 41.92 -18.36
N THR A 115 -17.15 41.44 -19.51
CA THR A 115 -18.57 41.18 -19.83
C THR A 115 -18.82 39.69 -20.00
N ILE A 116 -19.81 39.16 -19.29
CA ILE A 116 -20.26 37.76 -19.39
C ILE A 116 -21.59 37.75 -20.14
N VAL A 117 -21.58 37.24 -21.38
CA VAL A 117 -22.80 36.99 -22.15
C VAL A 117 -23.56 35.83 -21.52
N CYS A 118 -24.88 35.94 -21.42
CA CYS A 118 -25.72 35.01 -20.67
C CYS A 118 -25.81 33.61 -21.31
N GLY A 119 -26.01 32.58 -20.49
CA GLY A 119 -26.18 31.21 -20.96
C GLY A 119 -24.89 30.38 -21.02
N HIS A 120 -23.85 30.80 -20.29
CA HIS A 120 -22.54 30.14 -20.29
C HIS A 120 -22.06 29.81 -18.87
N THR A 121 -21.18 28.83 -18.78
CA THR A 121 -20.53 28.41 -17.53
C THR A 121 -19.08 28.87 -17.49
N ILE A 122 -18.70 29.53 -16.41
CA ILE A 122 -17.31 29.79 -16.05
C ILE A 122 -16.85 28.66 -15.13
N GLY A 123 -15.89 27.86 -15.59
CA GLY A 123 -15.39 26.68 -14.91
C GLY A 123 -14.65 26.97 -13.60
N GLU A 124 -14.44 25.93 -12.82
CA GLU A 124 -13.78 26.00 -11.50
C GLU A 124 -12.39 26.61 -11.61
N TYR A 125 -12.06 27.57 -10.75
CA TYR A 125 -10.78 28.31 -10.75
C TYR A 125 -10.37 28.93 -12.10
N ALA A 126 -11.30 29.10 -13.04
CA ALA A 126 -11.03 29.79 -14.29
C ALA A 126 -10.76 31.28 -14.04
N PHE A 127 -9.96 31.89 -14.90
CA PHE A 127 -9.57 33.29 -14.81
C PHE A 127 -9.97 34.02 -16.09
N VAL A 128 -10.93 34.93 -15.98
CA VAL A 128 -11.32 35.85 -17.06
C VAL A 128 -10.55 37.14 -16.88
N ALA A 129 -9.70 37.49 -17.86
CA ALA A 129 -8.91 38.71 -17.81
C ALA A 129 -9.79 39.97 -17.81
N ALA A 130 -9.25 41.08 -17.28
CA ALA A 130 -9.92 42.37 -17.32
C ALA A 130 -10.27 42.78 -18.76
N GLY A 131 -11.46 43.37 -18.94
CA GLY A 131 -11.95 43.82 -20.25
C GLY A 131 -12.34 42.71 -21.24
N ALA A 132 -12.30 41.43 -20.86
CA ALA A 132 -12.66 40.34 -21.76
C ALA A 132 -14.18 40.21 -21.94
N VAL A 133 -14.62 39.71 -23.11
CA VAL A 133 -16.05 39.45 -23.41
C VAL A 133 -16.27 37.96 -23.63
N VAL A 134 -16.87 37.30 -22.64
CA VAL A 134 -17.12 35.85 -22.66
C VAL A 134 -18.41 35.56 -23.41
N THR A 135 -18.32 34.73 -24.45
CA THR A 135 -19.40 34.35 -25.39
C THR A 135 -19.57 32.84 -25.55
N SER A 136 -18.89 32.06 -24.71
CA SER A 136 -18.91 30.60 -24.68
C SER A 136 -18.50 30.11 -23.28
N ASP A 137 -18.69 28.82 -23.02
CA ASP A 137 -18.21 28.22 -21.77
C ASP A 137 -16.69 28.35 -21.63
N VAL A 138 -16.25 28.54 -20.39
CA VAL A 138 -14.83 28.63 -20.02
C VAL A 138 -14.44 27.38 -19.24
N PRO A 139 -13.48 26.57 -19.72
CA PRO A 139 -13.05 25.36 -19.03
C PRO A 139 -12.48 25.65 -17.62
N PRO A 140 -12.56 24.70 -16.67
CA PRO A 140 -11.89 24.81 -15.38
C PRO A 140 -10.40 25.12 -15.53
N TYR A 141 -9.85 25.97 -14.65
CA TYR A 141 -8.46 26.42 -14.66
C TYR A 141 -8.02 27.22 -15.90
N ALA A 142 -8.91 27.49 -16.87
CA ALA A 142 -8.54 28.22 -18.07
C ALA A 142 -8.32 29.71 -17.78
N LEU A 143 -7.26 30.28 -18.37
CA LEU A 143 -7.07 31.72 -18.46
C LEU A 143 -7.60 32.19 -19.81
N VAL A 144 -8.62 33.07 -19.83
CA VAL A 144 -9.21 33.62 -21.05
C VAL A 144 -9.07 35.13 -21.11
N ALA A 145 -8.86 35.68 -22.31
CA ALA A 145 -8.76 37.12 -22.55
C ALA A 145 -9.26 37.50 -23.96
N GLY A 146 -9.57 38.78 -24.17
CA GLY A 146 -9.93 39.33 -25.47
C GLY A 146 -11.44 39.49 -25.71
N VAL A 147 -11.79 39.99 -26.91
CA VAL A 147 -13.16 40.26 -27.35
C VAL A 147 -13.34 39.72 -28.78
N PRO A 148 -14.02 38.58 -28.98
CA PRO A 148 -14.50 37.66 -27.95
C PRO A 148 -13.35 36.96 -27.21
N ALA A 149 -13.60 36.55 -25.96
CA ALA A 149 -12.60 35.91 -25.12
C ALA A 149 -12.11 34.57 -25.72
N ARG A 150 -10.81 34.32 -25.63
CA ARG A 150 -10.13 33.09 -26.07
C ARG A 150 -9.16 32.60 -25.00
N ARG A 151 -8.94 31.27 -24.94
CA ARG A 151 -8.01 30.64 -23.99
C ARG A 151 -6.57 31.04 -24.32
N MET A 152 -5.89 31.63 -23.34
CA MET A 152 -4.49 32.07 -23.38
C MET A 152 -3.54 31.11 -22.66
N GLY A 153 -4.09 30.17 -21.89
CA GLY A 153 -3.35 29.17 -21.14
C GLY A 153 -4.14 28.66 -19.94
N TRP A 154 -3.42 28.17 -18.94
CA TRP A 154 -3.97 27.59 -17.71
C TRP A 154 -3.44 28.32 -16.48
N VAL A 155 -4.20 28.30 -15.40
CA VAL A 155 -3.83 28.85 -14.09
C VAL A 155 -4.00 27.79 -13.00
N SER A 156 -3.22 27.90 -11.93
CA SER A 156 -3.41 27.10 -10.72
C SER A 156 -4.61 27.59 -9.91
N ARG A 157 -4.96 26.85 -8.85
CA ARG A 157 -5.96 27.29 -7.85
C ARG A 157 -5.68 28.67 -7.27
N LEU A 158 -4.42 29.09 -7.21
CA LEU A 158 -4.01 30.41 -6.72
C LEU A 158 -3.99 31.49 -7.82
N GLY A 159 -4.45 31.18 -9.03
CA GLY A 159 -4.45 32.11 -10.16
C GLY A 159 -3.07 32.33 -10.81
N ARG A 160 -2.07 31.49 -10.50
CA ARG A 160 -0.74 31.58 -11.13
C ARG A 160 -0.73 30.85 -12.46
N ARG A 161 -0.16 31.47 -13.49
CA ARG A 161 -0.06 30.88 -14.83
C ARG A 161 0.79 29.60 -14.79
N LEU A 162 0.21 28.50 -15.26
CA LEU A 162 0.90 27.23 -15.49
C LEU A 162 1.53 27.26 -16.88
N ARG A 163 2.83 26.93 -16.99
CA ARG A 163 3.58 26.95 -18.24
C ARG A 163 4.06 25.52 -18.58
N GLY A 164 3.82 25.09 -19.81
CA GLY A 164 4.22 23.76 -20.31
C GLY A 164 3.04 22.82 -20.59
N GLU A 165 3.37 21.59 -20.97
CA GLU A 165 2.45 20.46 -21.20
C GLU A 165 2.87 19.27 -20.31
N GLY A 166 1.98 18.30 -20.10
CA GLY A 166 2.24 17.19 -19.19
C GLY A 166 2.03 17.59 -17.73
N VAL A 167 2.93 17.15 -16.83
CA VAL A 167 2.84 17.48 -15.39
C VAL A 167 3.57 18.79 -15.10
N VAL A 168 2.83 19.80 -14.66
CA VAL A 168 3.34 21.14 -14.34
C VAL A 168 3.11 21.45 -12.86
N THR A 169 4.12 22.01 -12.19
CA THR A 169 4.05 22.43 -10.79
C THR A 169 3.71 23.92 -10.69
N CYS A 170 2.73 24.26 -9.87
CA CYS A 170 2.43 25.63 -9.50
C CYS A 170 3.62 26.22 -8.73
N PRO A 171 4.19 27.37 -9.14
CA PRO A 171 5.40 27.93 -8.53
C PRO A 171 5.18 28.45 -7.11
N GLU A 172 3.93 28.67 -6.71
CA GLU A 172 3.59 29.24 -5.39
C GLU A 172 3.07 28.18 -4.42
N SER A 173 2.13 27.33 -4.85
CA SER A 173 1.55 26.30 -3.98
C SER A 173 2.31 24.97 -3.98
N GLY A 174 3.17 24.72 -4.97
CA GLY A 174 3.80 23.42 -5.18
C GLY A 174 2.83 22.32 -5.67
N GLU A 175 1.53 22.62 -5.79
CA GLU A 175 0.55 21.70 -6.36
C GLU A 175 0.87 21.41 -7.82
N ARG A 176 0.70 20.15 -8.23
CA ARG A 176 0.94 19.76 -9.61
C ARG A 176 -0.36 19.55 -10.37
N TYR A 177 -0.29 19.80 -11.67
CA TYR A 177 -1.42 19.78 -12.59
C TYR A 177 -1.02 18.99 -13.84
N ARG A 178 -1.95 18.21 -14.40
CA ARG A 178 -1.77 17.54 -15.69
C ARG A 178 -2.47 18.35 -16.78
N ILE A 179 -1.69 18.77 -17.78
CA ILE A 179 -2.14 19.55 -18.92
C ILE A 179 -2.03 18.68 -20.17
N GLU A 180 -3.18 18.38 -20.77
CA GLU A 180 -3.30 17.56 -21.98
C GLU A 180 -4.27 18.24 -22.96
N GLY A 181 -3.71 18.88 -24.00
CA GLY A 181 -4.47 19.58 -25.02
C GLY A 181 -5.41 20.67 -24.45
N GLU A 182 -6.70 20.39 -24.44
CA GLU A 182 -7.76 21.30 -23.99
C GLU A 182 -8.22 21.09 -22.55
N ARG A 183 -7.46 20.34 -21.74
CA ARG A 183 -7.79 20.07 -20.33
C ARG A 183 -6.62 20.34 -19.39
N CYS A 184 -6.94 20.84 -18.20
CA CYS A 184 -6.04 20.99 -17.07
C CYS A 184 -6.72 20.45 -15.81
N VAL A 185 -6.09 19.48 -15.16
CA VAL A 185 -6.62 18.84 -13.94
C VAL A 185 -5.58 18.86 -12.83
N PRO A 186 -5.94 19.22 -11.58
CA PRO A 186 -5.02 19.08 -10.45
C PRO A 186 -4.73 17.59 -10.19
N LEU A 187 -3.49 17.27 -9.88
CA LEU A 187 -3.10 15.93 -9.40
C LEU A 187 -3.52 15.77 -7.93
N SER A 188 -3.90 14.56 -7.52
CA SER A 188 -4.20 14.29 -6.11
C SER A 188 -2.95 14.51 -5.24
N SER A 189 -3.16 14.78 -3.94
CA SER A 189 -2.09 14.84 -2.93
C SER A 189 -1.17 13.62 -3.00
N ASP A 190 -1.78 12.48 -3.27
CA ASP A 190 -1.19 11.15 -3.36
C ASP A 190 -0.31 10.97 -4.59
N GLU A 191 -0.71 11.56 -5.73
CA GLU A 191 0.16 11.58 -6.90
C GLU A 191 1.36 12.52 -6.68
N ASN A 192 1.21 13.57 -5.86
CA ASN A 192 2.28 14.53 -5.51
C ASN A 192 3.35 13.98 -4.55
N ASP A 193 3.14 12.82 -3.93
CA ASP A 193 4.14 12.20 -3.06
C ASP A 193 5.30 11.59 -3.87
N THR A 194 6.41 12.31 -3.95
CA THR A 194 7.67 11.84 -4.56
C THR A 194 8.61 11.20 -3.53
N SER A 195 8.18 11.00 -2.28
CA SER A 195 9.04 10.41 -1.26
C SER A 195 9.52 9.01 -1.68
N PRO A 196 10.73 8.59 -1.25
CA PRO A 196 11.18 7.24 -1.50
C PRO A 196 10.20 6.21 -0.93
N ILE A 197 9.89 5.19 -1.71
CA ILE A 197 9.05 4.09 -1.25
C ILE A 197 9.97 2.93 -0.84
N PRO A 198 10.11 2.64 0.47
CA PRO A 198 10.93 1.52 0.92
C PRO A 198 10.25 0.19 0.59
N LEU A 199 11.02 -0.90 0.60
CA LEU A 199 10.48 -2.25 0.43
C LEU A 199 9.54 -2.62 1.61
N LEU A 200 9.87 -2.13 2.80
CA LEU A 200 9.13 -2.28 4.04
C LEU A 200 9.40 -1.07 4.95
N ASP A 201 8.36 -0.47 5.52
CA ASP A 201 8.48 0.65 6.45
C ASP A 201 8.20 0.20 7.90
N LEU A 202 9.26 -0.17 8.62
CA LEU A 202 9.17 -0.56 10.02
C LEU A 202 8.86 0.63 10.94
N THR A 203 9.13 1.87 10.52
CA THR A 203 8.79 3.06 11.30
C THR A 203 7.28 3.27 11.29
N ALA A 204 6.64 3.15 10.12
CA ALA A 204 5.19 3.23 10.00
C ALA A 204 4.48 2.11 10.79
N GLN A 205 5.00 0.89 10.73
CA GLN A 205 4.42 -0.24 11.47
C GLN A 205 4.63 -0.13 12.99
N ASN A 206 5.86 0.12 13.45
CA ASN A 206 6.18 0.08 14.88
C ASN A 206 5.84 1.38 15.61
N GLY A 207 5.86 2.53 14.91
CA GLY A 207 5.67 3.86 15.49
C GLY A 207 4.44 3.98 16.40
N PRO A 208 3.24 3.58 15.92
CA PRO A 208 2.02 3.58 16.74
C PRO A 208 2.09 2.68 17.99
N LEU A 209 2.90 1.63 17.95
CA LEU A 209 3.01 0.62 19.01
C LEU A 209 4.18 0.88 19.98
N LEU A 210 5.07 1.84 19.68
CA LEU A 210 6.25 2.12 20.49
C LEU A 210 5.97 2.35 21.98
N PRO A 211 4.91 3.08 22.40
CA PRO A 211 4.60 3.23 23.82
C PRO A 211 4.32 1.90 24.52
N GLU A 212 3.53 1.02 23.89
CA GLU A 212 3.19 -0.30 24.44
C GLU A 212 4.39 -1.25 24.43
N ILE A 213 5.18 -1.21 23.36
CA ILE A 213 6.41 -2.00 23.24
C ILE A 213 7.41 -1.60 24.32
N ARG A 214 7.64 -0.30 24.54
CA ARG A 214 8.54 0.19 25.59
C ARG A 214 8.07 -0.26 26.97
N ALA A 215 6.78 -0.10 27.28
CA ALA A 215 6.21 -0.58 28.53
C ALA A 215 6.38 -2.10 28.70
N ALA A 216 6.29 -2.88 27.62
CA ALA A 216 6.54 -4.32 27.64
C ALA A 216 8.00 -4.67 27.93
N MET A 217 8.94 -3.96 27.31
CA MET A 217 10.38 -4.11 27.58
C MET A 217 10.74 -3.70 29.01
N ASP A 218 10.18 -2.60 29.51
CA ASP A 218 10.42 -2.12 30.88
C ASP A 218 9.98 -3.15 31.93
N ARG A 219 8.90 -3.90 31.69
CA ARG A 219 8.50 -5.03 32.57
C ARG A 219 9.56 -6.12 32.65
N VAL A 220 10.23 -6.42 31.54
CA VAL A 220 11.32 -7.42 31.51
C VAL A 220 12.53 -6.90 32.29
N ILE A 221 12.91 -5.65 32.04
CA ILE A 221 14.05 -4.99 32.70
C ILE A 221 13.85 -4.90 34.20
N ALA A 222 12.68 -4.42 34.65
CA ALA A 222 12.36 -4.29 36.07
C ALA A 222 12.41 -5.63 36.83
N LYS A 223 12.13 -6.75 36.15
CA LYS A 223 12.18 -8.10 36.73
C LYS A 223 13.54 -8.78 36.63
N ASN A 224 14.49 -8.23 35.88
CA ASN A 224 15.79 -8.86 35.57
C ASN A 224 15.68 -10.29 35.00
N ALA A 225 14.60 -10.58 34.25
CA ALA A 225 14.28 -11.92 33.74
C ALA A 225 14.46 -11.99 32.21
N PHE A 226 15.71 -12.00 31.74
CA PHE A 226 16.04 -11.82 30.31
C PHE A 226 16.01 -13.10 29.47
N ILE A 227 16.25 -14.26 30.08
CA ILE A 227 16.39 -15.54 29.38
C ILE A 227 15.21 -16.43 29.72
N LEU A 228 14.42 -16.81 28.71
CA LEU A 228 13.17 -17.57 28.89
C LEU A 228 12.24 -16.86 29.90
N GLY A 229 11.43 -17.63 30.63
CA GLY A 229 10.58 -17.11 31.69
C GLY A 229 9.20 -16.66 31.20
N PRO A 230 8.46 -15.91 32.02
CA PRO A 230 7.02 -15.74 31.85
C PRO A 230 6.61 -15.03 30.56
N GLU A 231 7.43 -14.11 30.04
CA GLU A 231 7.14 -13.45 28.76
C GLU A 231 7.24 -14.44 27.59
N VAL A 232 8.24 -15.34 27.61
CA VAL A 232 8.40 -16.39 26.59
C VAL A 232 7.28 -17.43 26.74
N ASP A 233 7.00 -17.91 27.96
CA ASP A 233 5.93 -18.90 28.19
C ASP A 233 4.56 -18.37 27.76
N THR A 234 4.30 -17.08 27.96
CA THR A 234 3.02 -16.47 27.58
C THR A 234 2.94 -16.25 26.07
N PHE A 235 4.03 -15.78 25.45
CA PHE A 235 4.11 -15.67 23.99
C PHE A 235 3.91 -17.03 23.30
N GLU A 236 4.57 -18.07 23.79
CA GLU A 236 4.40 -19.45 23.32
C GLU A 236 2.91 -19.84 23.33
N LYS A 237 2.22 -19.65 24.46
CA LYS A 237 0.78 -19.95 24.59
C LYS A 237 -0.10 -19.12 23.65
N GLU A 238 0.18 -17.83 23.50
CA GLU A 238 -0.57 -16.93 22.63
C GLU A 238 -0.43 -17.36 21.15
N VAL A 239 0.78 -17.73 20.71
CA VAL A 239 1.00 -18.23 19.35
C VAL A 239 0.44 -19.64 19.16
N ALA A 240 0.51 -20.51 20.17
CA ALA A 240 -0.12 -21.84 20.13
C ALA A 240 -1.61 -21.73 19.85
N LYS A 241 -2.28 -20.80 20.56
CA LYS A 241 -3.70 -20.48 20.34
C LYS A 241 -3.96 -19.87 18.96
N HIS A 242 -3.07 -18.99 18.49
CA HIS A 242 -3.22 -18.35 17.17
C HIS A 242 -3.13 -19.36 16.01
N ILE A 243 -2.21 -20.31 16.08
CA ILE A 243 -2.01 -21.33 15.04
C ILE A 243 -2.93 -22.54 15.25
N GLY A 244 -3.43 -22.77 16.47
CA GLY A 244 -4.27 -23.92 16.79
C GLY A 244 -3.49 -25.21 16.98
N VAL A 245 -2.29 -25.13 17.58
CA VAL A 245 -1.41 -26.27 17.89
C VAL A 245 -1.27 -26.49 19.39
N ALA A 246 -0.92 -27.71 19.80
CA ALA A 246 -0.77 -28.06 21.21
C ALA A 246 0.49 -27.46 21.86
N HIS A 247 1.60 -27.39 21.12
CA HIS A 247 2.89 -26.98 21.65
C HIS A 247 3.60 -26.00 20.72
N THR A 248 4.23 -25.01 21.34
CA THR A 248 5.09 -24.02 20.69
C THR A 248 6.32 -23.80 21.56
N LEU A 249 7.49 -23.60 20.95
CA LEU A 249 8.72 -23.28 21.67
C LEU A 249 9.44 -22.12 20.97
N GLY A 250 9.63 -21.03 21.70
CA GLY A 250 10.44 -19.89 21.31
C GLY A 250 11.88 -20.29 21.13
N VAL A 251 12.46 -19.88 19.99
CA VAL A 251 13.87 -20.07 19.68
C VAL A 251 14.55 -18.79 19.19
N SER A 252 15.88 -18.81 19.07
CA SER A 252 16.71 -17.65 18.70
C SER A 252 16.52 -17.17 17.26
N SER A 253 16.13 -18.03 16.32
CA SER A 253 15.93 -17.64 14.92
C SER A 253 15.10 -18.67 14.15
N GLY A 254 14.67 -18.33 12.93
CA GLY A 254 14.06 -19.31 12.02
C GLY A 254 15.04 -20.40 11.55
N THR A 255 16.33 -20.06 11.44
CA THR A 255 17.39 -21.04 11.15
C THR A 255 17.51 -22.07 12.28
N ASP A 256 17.49 -21.61 13.53
CA ASP A 256 17.54 -22.50 14.69
C ASP A 256 16.24 -23.28 14.87
N ALA A 257 15.10 -22.74 14.43
CA ALA A 257 13.84 -23.49 14.39
C ALA A 257 13.95 -24.71 13.45
N LEU A 258 14.46 -24.51 12.23
CA LEU A 258 14.69 -25.59 11.26
C LEU A 258 15.72 -26.60 11.77
N LEU A 259 16.85 -26.12 12.31
CA LEU A 259 17.89 -26.98 12.85
C LEU A 259 17.37 -27.82 14.02
N LEU A 260 16.64 -27.20 14.95
CA LEU A 260 16.01 -27.87 16.09
C LEU A 260 14.99 -28.92 15.66
N ALA A 261 14.17 -28.62 14.65
CA ALA A 261 13.19 -29.55 14.10
C ALA A 261 13.86 -30.80 13.51
N LEU A 262 14.92 -30.60 12.71
CA LEU A 262 15.70 -31.70 12.13
C LEU A 262 16.40 -32.54 13.23
N MET A 263 17.01 -31.89 14.23
CA MET A 263 17.62 -32.57 15.38
C MET A 263 16.59 -33.36 16.19
N ALA A 264 15.37 -32.85 16.35
CA ALA A 264 14.31 -33.55 17.07
C ALA A 264 13.87 -34.84 16.37
N LEU A 265 13.97 -34.89 15.04
CA LEU A 265 13.70 -36.08 14.23
C LEU A 265 14.94 -36.98 14.03
N ASP A 266 16.03 -36.70 14.73
CA ASP A 266 17.31 -37.41 14.64
C ASP A 266 17.87 -37.46 13.22
N VAL A 267 17.66 -36.40 12.43
CA VAL A 267 18.26 -36.26 11.10
C VAL A 267 19.77 -36.07 11.26
N GLY A 268 20.55 -36.89 10.55
CA GLY A 268 22.00 -36.81 10.58
C GLY A 268 22.69 -37.40 9.37
N GLN A 269 23.95 -37.79 9.54
CA GLN A 269 24.75 -38.37 8.48
C GLN A 269 24.10 -39.63 7.90
N GLY A 270 24.00 -39.66 6.57
CA GLY A 270 23.38 -40.78 5.84
C GLY A 270 21.88 -40.62 5.60
N ASP A 271 21.22 -39.66 6.26
CA ASP A 271 19.82 -39.35 5.98
C ASP A 271 19.66 -38.41 4.78
N GLU A 272 18.48 -38.46 4.17
CA GLU A 272 18.05 -37.56 3.12
C GLU A 272 16.87 -36.70 3.58
N VAL A 273 16.87 -35.42 3.23
CA VAL A 273 15.74 -34.51 3.45
C VAL A 273 15.30 -33.94 2.12
N VAL A 274 14.07 -34.25 1.71
CA VAL A 274 13.51 -33.76 0.44
C VAL A 274 13.07 -32.31 0.62
N THR A 275 13.57 -31.40 -0.22
CA THR A 275 13.26 -29.96 -0.16
C THR A 275 13.44 -29.30 -1.53
N THR A 276 13.30 -27.97 -1.60
CA THR A 276 13.43 -27.18 -2.84
C THR A 276 14.80 -26.51 -2.96
N PRO A 277 15.37 -26.38 -4.18
CA PRO A 277 16.55 -25.56 -4.41
C PRO A 277 16.22 -24.07 -4.50
N TYR A 278 14.95 -23.66 -4.51
CA TYR A 278 14.54 -22.26 -4.52
C TYR A 278 13.92 -21.85 -3.18
N SER A 279 14.78 -21.50 -2.22
CA SER A 279 14.39 -20.97 -0.90
C SER A 279 15.56 -20.18 -0.29
N PHE A 280 15.35 -19.64 0.91
CA PHE A 280 16.43 -19.10 1.72
C PHE A 280 17.46 -20.17 2.07
N PHE A 281 18.72 -19.76 2.20
CA PHE A 281 19.84 -20.64 2.51
C PHE A 281 19.61 -21.57 3.72
N ALA A 282 18.95 -21.08 4.78
CA ALA A 282 18.73 -21.85 6.00
C ALA A 282 18.02 -23.20 5.77
N THR A 283 17.09 -23.25 4.80
CA THR A 283 16.30 -24.45 4.47
C THR A 283 17.20 -25.66 4.16
N ALA A 284 18.14 -25.54 3.22
CA ALA A 284 19.09 -26.61 2.89
C ALA A 284 20.35 -26.59 3.75
N GLY A 285 20.75 -25.41 4.23
CA GLY A 285 21.94 -25.23 5.06
C GLY A 285 21.83 -25.99 6.39
N CYS A 286 20.65 -25.99 7.03
CA CYS A 286 20.44 -26.74 8.27
C CYS A 286 20.51 -28.27 8.06
N VAL A 287 20.01 -28.76 6.92
CA VAL A 287 20.14 -30.18 6.55
C VAL A 287 21.61 -30.57 6.39
N ALA A 288 22.36 -29.80 5.59
CA ALA A 288 23.79 -30.05 5.36
C ALA A 288 24.63 -29.91 6.65
N ARG A 289 24.28 -28.97 7.53
CA ARG A 289 24.95 -28.76 8.82
C ARG A 289 24.88 -29.98 9.74
N LEU A 290 23.84 -30.81 9.61
CA LEU A 290 23.69 -32.06 10.36
C LEU A 290 24.37 -33.26 9.68
N GLY A 291 25.02 -33.06 8.53
CA GLY A 291 25.63 -34.12 7.72
C GLY A 291 24.63 -34.90 6.86
N ALA A 292 23.35 -34.54 6.91
CA ALA A 292 22.32 -35.10 6.04
C ALA A 292 22.43 -34.52 4.62
N LYS A 293 21.85 -35.22 3.65
CA LYS A 293 21.83 -34.81 2.24
C LYS A 293 20.51 -34.06 1.91
N PRO A 294 20.56 -32.78 1.51
CA PRO A 294 19.42 -32.14 0.85
C PRO A 294 19.15 -32.85 -0.48
N VAL A 295 17.93 -33.34 -0.66
CA VAL A 295 17.45 -33.90 -1.94
C VAL A 295 16.53 -32.85 -2.57
N PHE A 296 17.05 -32.16 -3.57
CA PHE A 296 16.34 -31.06 -4.21
C PHE A 296 15.28 -31.55 -5.20
N VAL A 297 14.14 -30.86 -5.16
CA VAL A 297 12.99 -31.02 -6.03
C VAL A 297 12.62 -29.66 -6.58
N ASP A 298 12.48 -29.55 -7.90
CA ASP A 298 12.18 -28.27 -8.54
C ASP A 298 10.83 -27.69 -8.08
N VAL A 299 10.64 -26.40 -8.35
CA VAL A 299 9.45 -25.66 -7.96
C VAL A 299 8.36 -25.69 -9.04
N ASP A 300 7.12 -25.51 -8.60
CA ASP A 300 6.02 -25.18 -9.49
C ASP A 300 6.22 -23.75 -10.07
N PRO A 301 6.12 -23.57 -11.41
CA PRO A 301 6.40 -22.29 -12.07
C PRO A 301 5.47 -21.14 -11.69
N ARG A 302 4.28 -21.44 -11.16
CA ARG A 302 3.25 -20.46 -10.83
C ARG A 302 3.44 -19.93 -9.41
N THR A 303 3.82 -20.80 -8.49
CA THR A 303 3.87 -20.52 -7.05
C THR A 303 5.27 -20.35 -6.51
N MET A 304 6.28 -20.90 -7.21
CA MET A 304 7.67 -21.05 -6.74
C MET A 304 7.80 -21.86 -5.43
N ASN A 305 6.73 -22.55 -5.01
CA ASN A 305 6.79 -23.57 -3.98
C ASN A 305 7.22 -24.91 -4.59
N MET A 306 7.70 -25.82 -3.74
CA MET A 306 8.11 -27.17 -4.16
C MET A 306 6.98 -27.91 -4.89
N ASP A 307 7.30 -28.58 -6.00
CA ASP A 307 6.36 -29.49 -6.67
C ASP A 307 6.22 -30.79 -5.84
N VAL A 308 5.08 -30.96 -5.18
CA VAL A 308 4.84 -32.11 -4.27
C VAL A 308 4.78 -33.44 -5.01
N ALA A 309 4.35 -33.45 -6.29
CA ALA A 309 4.35 -34.67 -7.09
C ALA A 309 5.78 -35.12 -7.40
N ARG A 310 6.69 -34.19 -7.69
CA ARG A 310 8.12 -34.49 -7.83
C ARG A 310 8.76 -34.87 -6.50
N ALA A 311 8.31 -34.29 -5.39
CA ALA A 311 8.80 -34.66 -4.06
C ALA A 311 8.52 -36.13 -3.73
N ARG A 312 7.33 -36.61 -4.08
CA ARG A 312 6.98 -38.04 -3.97
C ARG A 312 7.96 -38.94 -4.72
N ALA A 313 8.36 -38.56 -5.93
CA ALA A 313 9.29 -39.33 -6.75
C ALA A 313 10.74 -39.29 -6.24
N ALA A 314 11.09 -38.30 -5.44
CA ALA A 314 12.44 -38.13 -4.88
C ALA A 314 12.66 -38.90 -3.56
N ILE A 315 11.60 -39.49 -2.99
CA ILE A 315 11.68 -40.25 -1.74
C ILE A 315 12.47 -41.55 -1.97
N THR A 316 13.39 -41.83 -1.05
CA THR A 316 14.17 -43.06 -0.98
C THR A 316 14.05 -43.69 0.41
N PRO A 317 14.55 -44.92 0.62
CA PRO A 317 14.63 -45.50 1.96
C PRO A 317 15.46 -44.70 2.97
N ARG A 318 16.29 -43.74 2.52
CA ARG A 318 17.07 -42.84 3.39
C ARG A 318 16.32 -41.54 3.70
N THR A 319 15.17 -41.29 3.09
CA THR A 319 14.42 -40.05 3.32
C THR A 319 13.84 -40.05 4.73
N LYS A 320 14.35 -39.12 5.54
CA LYS A 320 13.99 -38.98 6.96
C LYS A 320 12.95 -37.90 7.20
N ALA A 321 12.89 -36.89 6.35
CA ALA A 321 11.90 -35.80 6.43
C ALA A 321 11.64 -35.17 5.06
N ILE A 322 10.49 -34.52 4.94
CA ILE A 322 10.13 -33.65 3.82
C ILE A 322 10.04 -32.22 4.38
N LEU A 323 10.76 -31.28 3.78
CA LEU A 323 10.90 -29.92 4.27
C LEU A 323 10.43 -28.93 3.18
N PRO A 324 9.10 -28.75 3.03
CA PRO A 324 8.53 -27.74 2.15
C PRO A 324 8.73 -26.33 2.72
N VAL A 325 8.64 -25.34 1.84
CA VAL A 325 8.70 -23.92 2.20
C VAL A 325 7.41 -23.26 1.77
N HIS A 326 6.80 -22.47 2.65
CA HIS A 326 5.64 -21.65 2.32
C HIS A 326 6.10 -20.28 1.81
N LEU A 327 6.70 -20.31 0.61
CA LEU A 327 7.48 -19.21 0.06
C LEU A 327 6.59 -18.00 -0.21
N PHE A 328 7.12 -16.82 0.11
CA PHE A 328 6.47 -15.51 -0.01
C PHE A 328 5.16 -15.36 0.76
N GLY A 329 4.83 -16.34 1.61
CA GLY A 329 3.60 -16.40 2.38
C GLY A 329 2.45 -17.07 1.66
N GLN A 330 2.70 -17.86 0.60
CA GLN A 330 1.71 -18.77 0.03
C GLN A 330 1.96 -20.20 0.55
N PRO A 331 0.94 -20.89 1.07
CA PRO A 331 1.05 -22.31 1.43
C PRO A 331 1.52 -23.18 0.24
N CYS A 332 2.29 -24.22 0.54
CA CYS A 332 2.86 -25.15 -0.45
C CYS A 332 1.94 -26.36 -0.50
N ASP A 333 1.11 -26.44 -1.55
CA ASP A 333 0.07 -27.47 -1.80
C ASP A 333 -0.28 -28.30 -0.54
N PRO A 334 -1.01 -27.70 0.41
CA PRO A 334 -1.19 -28.27 1.74
C PRO A 334 -1.90 -29.63 1.70
N GLU A 335 -2.83 -29.81 0.76
CA GLU A 335 -3.58 -31.04 0.56
C GLU A 335 -2.67 -32.17 0.08
N ALA A 336 -1.89 -31.94 -0.98
CA ALA A 336 -0.96 -32.95 -1.49
C ALA A 336 0.17 -33.26 -0.50
N LEU A 337 0.67 -32.25 0.20
CA LEU A 337 1.75 -32.38 1.16
C LEU A 337 1.33 -33.26 2.35
N VAL A 338 0.18 -32.97 2.97
CA VAL A 338 -0.35 -33.77 4.10
C VAL A 338 -0.67 -35.19 3.65
N ALA A 339 -1.22 -35.38 2.45
CA ALA A 339 -1.45 -36.70 1.89
C ALA A 339 -0.14 -37.49 1.74
N LEU A 340 0.89 -36.87 1.17
CA LEU A 340 2.20 -37.48 0.98
C LEU A 340 2.81 -37.95 2.32
N GLY A 341 2.82 -37.10 3.35
CA GLY A 341 3.37 -37.47 4.67
C GLY A 341 2.62 -38.64 5.32
N ARG A 342 1.29 -38.70 5.16
CA ARG A 342 0.47 -39.82 5.67
C ARG A 342 0.76 -41.12 4.94
N GLU A 343 0.86 -41.07 3.61
CA GLU A 343 1.06 -42.25 2.77
C GLU A 343 2.44 -42.87 2.94
N THR A 344 3.48 -42.04 3.13
CA THR A 344 4.87 -42.52 3.26
C THR A 344 5.32 -42.69 4.70
N ASN A 345 4.54 -42.20 5.67
CA ASN A 345 4.92 -42.11 7.09
C ASN A 345 6.24 -41.35 7.30
N ILE A 346 6.51 -40.35 6.45
CA ILE A 346 7.69 -39.47 6.55
C ILE A 346 7.24 -38.14 7.14
N PRO A 347 7.87 -37.65 8.22
CA PRO A 347 7.48 -36.41 8.86
C PRO A 347 7.69 -35.21 7.94
N ILE A 348 6.73 -34.28 7.98
CA ILE A 348 6.78 -32.99 7.28
C ILE A 348 7.26 -31.93 8.27
N ILE A 349 8.29 -31.17 7.88
CA ILE A 349 8.77 -29.98 8.58
C ILE A 349 8.39 -28.75 7.77
N GLU A 350 7.40 -27.99 8.20
CA GLU A 350 6.97 -26.78 7.49
C GLU A 350 7.96 -25.63 7.73
N ASP A 351 8.68 -25.17 6.69
CA ASP A 351 9.34 -23.87 6.74
C ASP A 351 8.30 -22.76 6.48
N ALA A 352 7.73 -22.27 7.58
CA ALA A 352 6.71 -21.24 7.63
C ALA A 352 7.30 -19.85 7.97
N ALA A 353 8.62 -19.67 7.81
CA ALA A 353 9.30 -18.42 8.14
C ALA A 353 8.81 -17.19 7.35
N GLN A 354 8.01 -17.39 6.30
CA GLN A 354 7.40 -16.34 5.50
C GLN A 354 5.86 -16.40 5.50
N ALA A 355 5.24 -17.23 6.35
CA ALA A 355 3.82 -17.58 6.22
C ALA A 355 3.02 -17.56 7.53
N ILE A 356 3.51 -16.91 8.59
CA ILE A 356 2.70 -16.74 9.82
C ILE A 356 1.39 -16.00 9.52
N GLY A 357 0.28 -16.56 9.99
CA GLY A 357 -1.08 -16.07 9.70
C GLY A 357 -1.70 -16.61 8.41
N ALA A 358 -0.97 -17.40 7.61
CA ALA A 358 -1.55 -18.09 6.47
C ALA A 358 -2.43 -19.26 6.93
N THR A 359 -3.62 -19.37 6.35
CA THR A 359 -4.60 -20.41 6.66
C THR A 359 -5.08 -21.10 5.41
N THR A 360 -5.16 -22.42 5.46
CA THR A 360 -5.62 -23.30 4.38
C THR A 360 -6.97 -23.93 4.77
N LYS A 361 -7.58 -24.70 3.87
CA LYS A 361 -8.76 -25.50 4.23
C LYS A 361 -8.48 -26.55 5.31
N LEU A 362 -7.23 -27.00 5.42
CA LEU A 362 -6.80 -27.98 6.43
C LEU A 362 -6.46 -27.33 7.77
N GLY A 363 -6.36 -26.00 7.82
CA GLY A 363 -5.99 -25.24 9.02
C GLY A 363 -4.83 -24.27 8.78
N PRO A 364 -4.36 -23.61 9.85
CA PRO A 364 -3.23 -22.68 9.80
C PRO A 364 -1.91 -23.38 9.42
N VAL A 365 -1.10 -22.69 8.64
CA VAL A 365 0.28 -23.11 8.31
C VAL A 365 1.12 -23.19 9.58
N GLY A 366 2.04 -24.15 9.62
CA GLY A 366 2.84 -24.50 10.79
C GLY A 366 2.11 -25.42 11.78
N GLY A 367 0.89 -25.85 11.46
CA GLY A 367 0.15 -26.88 12.19
C GLY A 367 -0.25 -28.08 11.32
N LEU A 368 0.20 -28.13 10.06
CA LEU A 368 -0.19 -29.14 9.08
C LEU A 368 0.75 -30.37 9.09
N GLY A 369 2.02 -30.14 9.36
CA GLY A 369 3.07 -31.15 9.43
C GLY A 369 3.34 -31.68 10.84
N ALA A 370 4.47 -32.38 11.00
CA ALA A 370 4.95 -32.85 12.30
C ALA A 370 5.52 -31.69 13.13
N ILE A 371 6.25 -30.78 12.48
CA ILE A 371 6.86 -29.61 13.11
C ILE A 371 6.74 -28.41 12.16
N GLY A 372 6.26 -27.27 12.66
CA GLY A 372 6.31 -25.99 11.93
C GLY A 372 7.42 -25.09 12.44
N CYS A 373 8.05 -24.34 11.54
CA CYS A 373 9.19 -23.47 11.85
C CYS A 373 8.90 -22.04 11.42
N PHE A 374 9.02 -21.09 12.34
CA PHE A 374 8.79 -19.67 12.09
C PHE A 374 10.03 -18.83 12.37
N SER A 375 10.14 -17.73 11.63
CA SER A 375 11.10 -16.66 11.87
C SER A 375 10.34 -15.40 12.26
N PHE A 376 10.89 -14.70 13.25
CA PHE A 376 10.46 -13.37 13.66
C PHE A 376 11.58 -12.35 13.45
N PHE A 377 12.44 -12.58 12.46
CA PHE A 377 13.40 -11.57 12.02
C PHE A 377 12.67 -10.24 11.73
N PRO A 378 13.28 -9.05 11.96
CA PRO A 378 12.53 -7.79 12.01
C PRO A 378 11.68 -7.47 10.76
N SER A 379 12.06 -7.95 9.58
CA SER A 379 11.33 -7.74 8.32
C SER A 379 10.21 -8.75 8.03
N LYS A 380 9.97 -9.74 8.90
CA LYS A 380 8.87 -10.71 8.74
C LYS A 380 7.51 -10.09 9.02
N ASN A 381 6.43 -10.75 8.60
CA ASN A 381 5.06 -10.27 8.83
C ASN A 381 4.76 -10.07 10.33
N LEU A 382 5.36 -10.89 11.18
CA LEU A 382 5.47 -10.66 12.62
C LEU A 382 6.96 -10.60 12.99
N GLY A 383 7.54 -9.39 13.00
CA GLY A 383 8.96 -9.19 13.29
C GLY A 383 9.22 -8.70 14.72
N ALA A 384 10.23 -9.25 15.37
CA ALA A 384 10.80 -8.78 16.64
C ALA A 384 11.74 -7.57 16.41
N PHE A 385 12.44 -7.13 17.46
CA PHE A 385 13.49 -6.09 17.36
C PHE A 385 14.90 -6.69 17.23
N GLY A 386 15.00 -7.98 16.92
CA GLY A 386 16.23 -8.72 16.69
C GLY A 386 15.91 -10.09 16.09
N ASP A 387 16.86 -11.01 16.17
CA ASP A 387 16.63 -12.40 15.80
C ASP A 387 15.68 -13.09 16.80
N ALA A 388 14.72 -13.82 16.26
CA ALA A 388 13.77 -14.64 17.01
C ALA A 388 13.12 -15.67 16.07
N GLY A 389 12.63 -16.77 16.64
CA GLY A 389 11.90 -17.80 15.92
C GLY A 389 11.01 -18.63 16.84
N LEU A 390 10.33 -19.61 16.25
CA LEU A 390 9.44 -20.53 16.96
C LEU A 390 9.43 -21.88 16.26
N VAL A 391 9.35 -22.95 17.03
CA VAL A 391 8.90 -24.27 16.54
C VAL A 391 7.52 -24.59 17.08
N THR A 392 6.72 -25.29 16.30
CA THR A 392 5.36 -25.74 16.66
C THR A 392 5.24 -27.24 16.48
N THR A 393 4.44 -27.91 17.30
CA THR A 393 4.09 -29.33 17.09
C THR A 393 2.83 -29.71 17.86
N ASN A 394 2.17 -30.78 17.43
CA ASN A 394 1.09 -31.42 18.19
C ASN A 394 1.56 -32.66 18.96
N ASP A 395 2.82 -33.08 18.79
CA ASP A 395 3.40 -34.24 19.48
C ASP A 395 4.12 -33.81 20.77
N ALA A 396 3.63 -34.29 21.91
CA ALA A 396 4.18 -33.98 23.22
C ALA A 396 5.62 -34.51 23.43
N ALA A 397 5.97 -35.65 22.83
CA ALA A 397 7.31 -36.21 22.91
C ALA A 397 8.30 -35.37 22.09
N LEU A 398 7.91 -34.93 20.89
CA LEU A 398 8.71 -33.99 20.11
C LEU A 398 8.86 -32.64 20.83
N ALA A 399 7.79 -32.12 21.42
CA ALA A 399 7.83 -30.87 22.18
C ALA A 399 8.83 -30.96 23.35
N GLU A 400 8.78 -32.03 24.14
CA GLU A 400 9.71 -32.24 25.26
C GLU A 400 11.16 -32.44 24.80
N LYS A 401 11.37 -33.17 23.69
CA LYS A 401 12.71 -33.33 23.11
C LYS A 401 13.27 -31.99 22.63
N MET A 402 12.48 -31.21 21.87
CA MET A 402 12.87 -29.87 21.41
C MET A 402 13.15 -28.90 22.56
N LYS A 403 12.36 -28.97 23.65
CA LYS A 403 12.57 -28.16 24.86
C LYS A 403 13.92 -28.40 25.50
N ARG A 404 14.38 -29.66 25.52
CA ARG A 404 15.72 -30.02 26.02
C ARG A 404 16.79 -29.56 25.04
N LEU A 405 16.65 -29.88 23.76
CA LEU A 405 17.61 -29.54 22.71
C LEU A 405 17.87 -28.03 22.58
N ARG A 406 16.84 -27.16 22.72
CA ARG A 406 17.02 -25.69 22.67
C ARG A 406 17.86 -25.12 23.83
N ALA A 407 18.05 -25.90 24.89
CA ALA A 407 18.74 -25.52 26.11
C ALA A 407 19.89 -26.50 26.42
N HIS A 408 20.78 -26.69 25.45
CA HIS A 408 21.97 -27.54 25.54
C HIS A 408 21.69 -29.02 25.82
N GLY A 409 20.45 -29.50 25.64
CA GLY A 409 20.07 -30.88 25.94
C GLY A 409 20.03 -31.22 27.43
N ALA A 410 19.99 -30.21 28.31
CA ALA A 410 20.03 -30.39 29.75
C ALA A 410 18.68 -30.88 30.31
N HIS A 411 18.69 -31.99 31.08
CA HIS A 411 17.56 -32.47 31.88
C HIS A 411 18.01 -33.52 32.93
N PRO A 412 18.12 -33.20 34.23
CA PRO A 412 17.89 -31.90 34.88
C PRO A 412 19.02 -30.89 34.63
N LYS A 413 18.94 -29.68 35.24
CA LYS A 413 19.95 -28.62 35.08
C LYS A 413 21.37 -29.14 35.33
N TYR A 414 22.30 -28.80 34.44
CA TYR A 414 23.71 -29.27 34.41
C TYR A 414 23.95 -30.75 34.04
N PHE A 415 22.90 -31.54 33.80
CA PHE A 415 23.02 -32.90 33.32
C PHE A 415 22.48 -32.99 31.90
N HIS A 416 23.33 -33.35 30.94
CA HIS A 416 23.02 -33.27 29.52
C HIS A 416 22.67 -34.65 28.96
N ALA A 417 21.39 -34.89 28.68
CA ALA A 417 20.91 -36.15 28.12
C ALA A 417 21.02 -36.21 26.59
N LEU A 418 21.10 -35.04 25.94
CA LEU A 418 21.18 -34.87 24.51
C LEU A 418 22.25 -33.83 24.17
N ILE A 419 22.78 -33.86 22.94
CA ILE A 419 23.62 -32.77 22.42
C ILE A 419 22.67 -31.72 21.80
N GLY A 420 22.42 -30.64 22.55
CA GLY A 420 21.60 -29.52 22.11
C GLY A 420 22.41 -28.26 21.81
N GLY A 421 21.71 -27.16 21.52
CA GLY A 421 22.29 -25.84 21.30
C GLY A 421 21.78 -24.79 22.29
N ASN A 422 22.32 -23.57 22.19
CA ASN A 422 21.70 -22.39 22.80
C ASN A 422 20.80 -21.73 21.76
N PHE A 423 19.56 -22.19 21.69
CA PHE A 423 18.61 -21.71 20.70
C PHE A 423 17.46 -20.95 21.34
N ARG A 424 17.69 -20.23 22.45
CA ARG A 424 16.60 -19.69 23.27
C ARG A 424 16.09 -18.36 22.70
N LEU A 425 14.78 -18.11 22.82
CA LEU A 425 14.19 -16.79 22.60
C LEU A 425 14.40 -15.92 23.84
N ASP A 426 14.87 -14.69 23.63
CA ASP A 426 15.02 -13.70 24.69
C ASP A 426 13.66 -13.15 25.14
N ALA A 427 13.51 -12.90 26.44
CA ALA A 427 12.27 -12.38 27.02
C ALA A 427 11.89 -10.99 26.48
N ILE A 428 12.88 -10.16 26.12
CA ILE A 428 12.65 -8.86 25.49
C ILE A 428 11.98 -9.03 24.12
N GLN A 429 12.47 -9.97 23.30
CA GLN A 429 11.91 -10.21 21.97
C GLN A 429 10.51 -10.82 22.08
N ALA A 430 10.29 -11.73 23.02
CA ALA A 430 8.95 -12.24 23.31
C ALA A 430 8.00 -11.09 23.71
N ALA A 431 8.40 -10.20 24.62
CA ALA A 431 7.58 -9.06 25.03
C ALA A 431 7.19 -8.14 23.84
N VAL A 432 8.12 -7.86 22.93
CA VAL A 432 7.86 -7.11 21.68
C VAL A 432 6.84 -7.87 20.81
N LEU A 433 7.06 -9.17 20.59
CA LEU A 433 6.20 -9.99 19.74
C LEU A 433 4.78 -10.12 20.29
N ARG A 434 4.61 -10.19 21.61
CA ARG A 434 3.30 -10.21 22.26
C ARG A 434 2.48 -8.94 21.99
N VAL A 435 3.12 -7.78 22.00
CA VAL A 435 2.46 -6.51 21.63
C VAL A 435 2.06 -6.52 20.16
N LYS A 436 2.91 -7.06 19.28
CA LYS A 436 2.67 -7.06 17.83
C LYS A 436 1.68 -8.12 17.34
N LEU A 437 1.59 -9.27 18.00
CA LEU A 437 0.80 -10.43 17.56
C LEU A 437 -0.69 -10.10 17.32
N PRO A 438 -1.40 -9.34 18.17
CA PRO A 438 -2.79 -8.94 17.92
C PRO A 438 -3.02 -8.16 16.62
N HIS A 439 -1.99 -7.46 16.12
CA HIS A 439 -2.10 -6.63 14.91
C HIS A 439 -1.83 -7.40 13.61
N LEU A 440 -1.30 -8.64 13.70
CA LEU A 440 -0.90 -9.45 12.54
C LEU A 440 -2.04 -9.64 11.52
N GLY A 441 -3.28 -9.82 12.00
CA GLY A 441 -4.45 -9.97 11.12
C GLY A 441 -4.69 -8.73 10.26
N ALA A 442 -4.71 -7.55 10.88
CA ALA A 442 -4.92 -6.29 10.17
C ALA A 442 -3.78 -5.98 9.17
N TRP A 443 -2.53 -6.25 9.56
CA TRP A 443 -1.39 -6.08 8.65
C TRP A 443 -1.45 -7.03 7.45
N THR A 444 -1.90 -8.27 7.67
CA THR A 444 -2.10 -9.26 6.60
C THR A 444 -3.17 -8.81 5.62
N GLU A 445 -4.30 -8.30 6.11
CA GLU A 445 -5.36 -7.78 5.24
C GLU A 445 -4.92 -6.54 4.46
N GLY A 446 -4.13 -5.64 5.06
CA GLY A 446 -3.53 -4.51 4.34
C GLY A 446 -2.60 -4.97 3.19
N ARG A 447 -1.76 -6.00 3.44
CA ARG A 447 -0.92 -6.59 2.38
C ARG A 447 -1.76 -7.21 1.25
N ARG A 448 -2.83 -7.93 1.58
CA ARG A 448 -3.76 -8.53 0.61
C ARG A 448 -4.48 -7.47 -0.23
N ALA A 449 -4.91 -6.38 0.40
CA ALA A 449 -5.55 -5.26 -0.30
C ALA A 449 -4.58 -4.62 -1.31
N ASN A 450 -3.33 -4.38 -0.91
CA ASN A 450 -2.30 -3.83 -1.79
C ASN A 450 -1.95 -4.79 -2.94
N ALA A 451 -1.83 -6.09 -2.66
CA ALA A 451 -1.62 -7.12 -3.69
C ALA A 451 -2.77 -7.16 -4.71
N ALA A 452 -4.02 -7.14 -4.24
CA ALA A 452 -5.20 -7.13 -5.11
C ALA A 452 -5.29 -5.86 -5.98
N LEU A 453 -4.80 -4.72 -5.47
CA LEU A 453 -4.70 -3.49 -6.23
C LEU A 453 -3.63 -3.59 -7.33
N TYR A 454 -2.45 -4.16 -7.05
CA TYR A 454 -1.47 -4.45 -8.09
C TYR A 454 -2.05 -5.33 -9.20
N ASP A 455 -2.68 -6.45 -8.83
CA ASP A 455 -3.27 -7.39 -9.79
C ASP A 455 -4.27 -6.69 -10.71
N ARG A 456 -5.13 -5.83 -10.14
CA ARG A 456 -6.12 -5.05 -10.91
C ARG A 456 -5.44 -4.07 -11.87
N LEU A 457 -4.48 -3.28 -11.39
CA LEU A 457 -3.80 -2.26 -12.20
C LEU A 457 -3.01 -2.87 -13.36
N PHE A 458 -2.34 -4.00 -13.11
CA PHE A 458 -1.60 -4.72 -14.16
C PHE A 458 -2.54 -5.36 -15.18
N ALA A 459 -3.69 -5.89 -14.75
CA ALA A 459 -4.71 -6.42 -15.66
C ALA A 459 -5.34 -5.31 -16.53
N GLU A 460 -5.73 -4.18 -15.94
CA GLU A 460 -6.27 -3.01 -16.64
C GLU A 460 -5.28 -2.41 -17.66
N ALA A 461 -3.98 -2.54 -17.40
CA ALA A 461 -2.94 -2.07 -18.31
C ALA A 461 -2.84 -2.89 -19.60
N GLY A 462 -3.38 -4.12 -19.63
CA GLY A 462 -3.37 -5.01 -20.79
C GLY A 462 -1.99 -5.58 -21.14
N LEU A 463 -1.10 -5.74 -20.15
CA LEU A 463 0.22 -6.36 -20.37
C LEU A 463 0.08 -7.85 -20.66
N SER A 464 0.86 -8.37 -21.61
CA SER A 464 0.90 -9.81 -21.88
C SER A 464 1.56 -10.57 -20.71
N SER A 465 1.22 -11.86 -20.56
CA SER A 465 1.87 -12.73 -19.59
C SER A 465 3.37 -12.93 -19.85
N ASP A 466 3.84 -12.65 -21.06
CA ASP A 466 5.27 -12.72 -21.39
C ASP A 466 6.01 -11.47 -20.88
N ALA A 467 5.33 -10.31 -20.85
CA ALA A 467 5.88 -9.07 -20.35
C ALA A 467 5.92 -9.03 -18.81
N LEU A 468 4.82 -9.45 -18.17
CA LEU A 468 4.67 -9.41 -16.72
C LEU A 468 3.78 -10.57 -16.23
N ARG A 469 4.26 -11.32 -15.24
CA ARG A 469 3.45 -12.27 -14.47
C ARG A 469 3.35 -11.80 -13.04
N THR A 470 2.12 -11.70 -12.53
CA THR A 470 1.85 -11.44 -11.11
C THR A 470 1.91 -12.74 -10.30
N PRO A 471 2.08 -12.68 -8.97
CA PRO A 471 2.03 -13.87 -8.12
C PRO A 471 0.72 -14.64 -8.33
N ALA A 472 0.81 -15.94 -8.63
CA ALA A 472 -0.38 -16.77 -8.71
C ALA A 472 -0.99 -16.96 -7.31
N ARG A 473 -2.30 -16.73 -7.19
CA ARG A 473 -3.07 -17.08 -5.98
C ARG A 473 -3.70 -18.46 -6.18
N VAL A 474 -2.99 -19.50 -5.76
CA VAL A 474 -3.49 -20.89 -5.83
C VAL A 474 -4.17 -21.33 -4.54
N GLU A 475 -3.90 -20.61 -3.45
CA GLU A 475 -4.51 -20.83 -2.14
C GLU A 475 -5.16 -19.54 -1.63
N THR A 476 -6.28 -19.68 -0.91
CA THR A 476 -6.93 -18.54 -0.23
C THR A 476 -6.08 -17.98 0.92
N GLY A 477 -5.11 -18.77 1.39
CA GLY A 477 -4.25 -18.46 2.52
C GLY A 477 -3.09 -17.51 2.26
N HIS A 478 -2.87 -17.02 1.03
CA HIS A 478 -1.67 -16.22 0.74
C HIS A 478 -1.65 -14.89 1.54
N ILE A 479 -0.61 -14.67 2.34
CA ILE A 479 -0.44 -13.49 3.23
C ILE A 479 0.57 -12.46 2.72
N TYR A 480 1.13 -12.67 1.53
CA TYR A 480 2.05 -11.74 0.85
C TYR A 480 3.15 -11.18 1.76
N ASN A 481 4.00 -12.08 2.30
CA ASN A 481 5.27 -11.63 2.88
C ASN A 481 6.09 -10.88 1.82
N GLN A 482 6.00 -11.34 0.57
CA GLN A 482 6.50 -10.64 -0.62
C GLN A 482 5.43 -10.65 -1.71
N TYR A 483 5.41 -9.60 -2.54
CA TYR A 483 4.64 -9.56 -3.79
C TYR A 483 5.65 -9.62 -4.94
N VAL A 484 5.82 -10.81 -5.50
CA VAL A 484 6.90 -11.12 -6.44
C VAL A 484 6.35 -11.20 -7.86
N ILE A 485 6.67 -10.19 -8.68
CA ILE A 485 6.39 -10.24 -10.11
C ILE A 485 7.49 -10.98 -10.86
N ARG A 486 7.20 -11.48 -12.07
CA ARG A 486 8.19 -12.06 -12.97
C ARG A 486 8.21 -11.34 -14.32
N THR A 487 9.40 -11.04 -14.83
CA THR A 487 9.58 -10.39 -16.14
C THR A 487 10.97 -10.70 -16.72
N ALA A 488 11.06 -10.84 -18.05
CA ALA A 488 12.33 -11.03 -18.75
C ALA A 488 13.28 -9.82 -18.62
N HIS A 489 12.77 -8.66 -18.20
CA HIS A 489 13.54 -7.41 -18.04
C HIS A 489 13.84 -7.07 -16.58
N ARG A 490 13.96 -8.10 -15.72
CA ARG A 490 14.06 -7.97 -14.26
C ARG A 490 15.08 -6.93 -13.78
N ASP A 491 16.33 -7.06 -14.22
CA ASP A 491 17.42 -6.17 -13.77
C ASP A 491 17.24 -4.73 -14.27
N ALA A 492 16.76 -4.57 -15.50
CA ALA A 492 16.48 -3.26 -16.08
C ALA A 492 15.29 -2.57 -15.38
N LEU A 493 14.26 -3.34 -15.03
CA LEU A 493 13.12 -2.85 -14.26
C LEU A 493 13.53 -2.47 -12.82
N LYS A 494 14.34 -3.32 -12.15
CA LYS A 494 14.90 -3.02 -10.81
C LYS A 494 15.65 -1.69 -10.82
N LYS A 495 16.51 -1.47 -11.82
CA LYS A 495 17.25 -0.20 -11.99
C LYS A 495 16.29 0.98 -12.18
N HIS A 496 15.32 0.85 -13.08
CA HIS A 496 14.35 1.92 -13.37
C HIS A 496 13.50 2.31 -12.15
N LEU A 497 13.05 1.31 -11.37
CA LEU A 497 12.32 1.54 -10.12
C LEU A 497 13.21 2.25 -9.09
N GLY A 498 14.48 1.84 -8.96
CA GLY A 498 15.45 2.48 -8.08
C GLY A 498 15.69 3.96 -8.44
N GLU A 499 15.87 4.27 -9.73
CA GLU A 499 15.99 5.65 -10.24
C GLU A 499 14.72 6.47 -9.97
N SER A 500 13.57 5.81 -9.86
CA SER A 500 12.28 6.41 -9.51
C SER A 500 12.01 6.49 -8.00
N GLY A 501 13.00 6.15 -7.16
CA GLY A 501 12.90 6.17 -5.70
C GLY A 501 12.05 5.03 -5.12
N ILE A 502 11.91 3.91 -5.82
CA ILE A 502 11.15 2.73 -5.38
C ILE A 502 12.12 1.59 -5.10
N ALA A 503 12.20 1.19 -3.83
CA ALA A 503 13.02 0.05 -3.43
C ALA A 503 12.37 -1.27 -3.87
N THR A 504 13.20 -2.20 -4.35
CA THR A 504 12.80 -3.55 -4.75
C THR A 504 13.90 -4.54 -4.37
N GLU A 505 13.55 -5.82 -4.26
CA GLU A 505 14.53 -6.86 -3.91
C GLU A 505 14.39 -8.13 -4.75
N ILE A 506 15.47 -8.91 -4.82
CA ILE A 506 15.50 -10.21 -5.50
C ILE A 506 15.60 -11.32 -4.44
N TYR A 507 14.56 -12.15 -4.38
CA TYR A 507 14.50 -13.35 -3.55
C TYR A 507 14.29 -14.57 -4.47
N TYR A 508 15.32 -15.26 -4.95
CA TYR A 508 16.75 -15.09 -4.69
C TYR A 508 17.53 -15.10 -6.00
N PRO A 509 18.66 -14.39 -6.12
CA PRO A 509 19.36 -14.24 -7.39
C PRO A 509 20.10 -15.50 -7.85
N ARG A 510 20.19 -16.52 -6.99
CA ARG A 510 20.86 -17.79 -7.30
C ARG A 510 20.23 -18.94 -6.52
N PRO A 511 19.71 -19.98 -7.17
CA PRO A 511 19.18 -21.17 -6.50
C PRO A 511 20.26 -21.92 -5.71
N LEU A 512 19.83 -22.65 -4.69
CA LEU A 512 20.67 -23.36 -3.74
C LEU A 512 21.55 -24.41 -4.42
N HIS A 513 21.05 -25.17 -5.40
CA HIS A 513 21.85 -26.18 -6.10
C HIS A 513 23.05 -25.62 -6.86
N LEU A 514 23.02 -24.32 -7.18
CA LEU A 514 24.14 -23.64 -7.83
C LEU A 514 25.06 -22.93 -6.85
N GLN A 515 24.75 -22.87 -5.55
CA GLN A 515 25.64 -22.26 -4.56
C GLN A 515 26.88 -23.13 -4.37
N GLU A 516 28.04 -22.49 -4.21
CA GLU A 516 29.33 -23.20 -4.10
C GLU A 516 29.37 -24.23 -2.96
N CYS A 517 28.77 -23.89 -1.82
CA CYS A 517 28.71 -24.78 -0.66
C CYS A 517 27.89 -26.07 -0.90
N PHE A 518 27.07 -26.13 -1.95
CA PHE A 518 26.29 -27.31 -2.33
C PHE A 518 26.86 -28.05 -3.56
N ALA A 519 28.05 -27.67 -4.06
CA ALA A 519 28.67 -28.31 -5.22
C ALA A 519 28.90 -29.83 -5.03
N TYR A 520 29.10 -30.28 -3.79
CA TYR A 520 29.24 -31.71 -3.46
C TYR A 520 27.99 -32.56 -3.78
N LEU A 521 26.83 -31.93 -3.97
CA LEU A 521 25.60 -32.62 -4.39
C LEU A 521 25.61 -32.99 -5.88
N GLY A 522 26.55 -32.46 -6.67
CA GLY A 522 26.75 -32.83 -8.07
C GLY A 522 25.73 -32.25 -9.05
N HIS A 523 24.94 -31.26 -8.63
CA HIS A 523 23.99 -30.58 -9.50
C HIS A 523 24.67 -29.45 -10.30
N GLY A 524 24.21 -29.23 -11.53
CA GLY A 524 24.66 -28.14 -12.39
C GLY A 524 23.48 -27.34 -12.95
N LYS A 525 23.78 -26.31 -13.75
CA LYS A 525 22.77 -25.52 -14.46
C LYS A 525 21.94 -26.44 -15.37
N GLY A 526 20.63 -26.26 -15.38
CA GLY A 526 19.66 -27.10 -16.07
C GLY A 526 19.08 -28.25 -15.24
N ALA A 527 19.60 -28.52 -14.03
CA ALA A 527 19.05 -29.57 -13.16
C ALA A 527 17.68 -29.20 -12.58
N PHE A 528 17.45 -27.91 -12.31
CA PHE A 528 16.21 -27.38 -11.75
C PHE A 528 15.79 -26.12 -12.53
N PRO A 529 15.31 -26.30 -13.77
CA PRO A 529 15.06 -25.20 -14.70
C PRO A 529 14.05 -24.17 -14.18
N GLU A 530 13.07 -24.58 -13.37
CA GLU A 530 12.07 -23.66 -12.84
C GLU A 530 12.63 -22.76 -11.74
N SER A 531 13.44 -23.34 -10.86
CA SER A 531 14.18 -22.62 -9.83
C SER A 531 15.19 -21.64 -10.44
N GLU A 532 15.91 -22.06 -11.49
CA GLU A 532 16.84 -21.20 -12.24
C GLU A 532 16.09 -20.04 -12.89
N ARG A 533 14.97 -20.33 -13.56
CA ARG A 533 14.16 -19.29 -14.19
C ARG A 533 13.60 -18.30 -13.17
N ALA A 534 13.15 -18.78 -12.01
CA ALA A 534 12.67 -17.91 -10.93
C ALA A 534 13.77 -16.98 -10.41
N ALA A 535 15.01 -17.44 -10.32
CA ALA A 535 16.13 -16.58 -9.91
C ALA A 535 16.46 -15.48 -10.93
N ASP A 536 16.30 -15.78 -12.21
CA ASP A 536 16.60 -14.86 -13.31
C ASP A 536 15.52 -13.79 -13.50
N ASP A 537 14.24 -14.13 -13.30
CA ASP A 537 13.11 -13.26 -13.70
C ASP A 537 12.26 -12.68 -12.55
N SER A 538 12.48 -13.07 -11.29
CA SER A 538 11.69 -12.60 -10.15
C SER A 538 12.15 -11.24 -9.57
N LEU A 539 11.17 -10.40 -9.19
CA LEU A 539 11.39 -9.12 -8.50
C LEU A 539 10.30 -8.87 -7.46
N ALA A 540 10.69 -8.63 -6.21
CA ALA A 540 9.78 -8.25 -5.14
C ALA A 540 9.49 -6.75 -5.18
N LEU A 541 8.21 -6.41 -5.25
CA LEU A 541 7.71 -5.05 -5.10
C LEU A 541 7.34 -4.77 -3.64
N PRO A 542 7.35 -3.50 -3.19
CA PRO A 542 6.85 -3.12 -1.87
C PRO A 542 5.43 -3.61 -1.64
N VAL A 543 5.25 -4.37 -0.55
CA VAL A 543 3.94 -4.81 -0.05
C VAL A 543 3.98 -4.84 1.48
N TYR A 544 3.33 -3.87 2.12
CA TYR A 544 3.16 -3.81 3.58
C TYR A 544 1.85 -3.10 3.90
N GLY A 545 1.29 -3.32 5.10
CA GLY A 545 -0.07 -2.87 5.42
C GLY A 545 -0.24 -1.35 5.31
N GLU A 546 0.80 -0.62 5.68
CA GLU A 546 0.86 0.84 5.76
C GLU A 546 1.26 1.51 4.43
N LEU A 547 1.42 0.75 3.33
CA LEU A 547 1.91 1.29 2.04
C LEU A 547 0.93 2.32 1.43
N GLY A 548 -0.38 2.05 1.50
CA GLY A 548 -1.41 2.93 0.97
C GLY A 548 -1.59 2.87 -0.56
N GLU A 549 -2.82 3.14 -1.00
CA GLU A 549 -3.24 3.05 -2.41
C GLU A 549 -2.42 3.96 -3.34
N ALA A 550 -2.11 5.18 -2.89
CA ALA A 550 -1.28 6.16 -3.59
C ALA A 550 0.05 5.57 -4.10
N ARG A 551 0.78 4.95 -3.16
CA ARG A 551 2.12 4.40 -3.42
C ARG A 551 2.04 3.15 -4.28
N VAL A 552 1.05 2.29 -4.06
CA VAL A 552 0.79 1.13 -4.94
C VAL A 552 0.55 1.59 -6.38
N ARG A 553 -0.30 2.61 -6.59
CA ARG A 553 -0.58 3.16 -7.93
C ARG A 553 0.67 3.75 -8.57
N ARG A 554 1.51 4.46 -7.80
CA ARG A 554 2.81 4.96 -8.29
C ARG A 554 3.71 3.81 -8.72
N ILE A 555 3.88 2.79 -7.89
CA ILE A 555 4.71 1.62 -8.22
C ILE A 555 4.19 0.92 -9.47
N ALA A 556 2.90 0.60 -9.51
CA ALA A 556 2.29 -0.09 -10.65
C ALA A 556 2.45 0.72 -11.94
N ARG A 557 2.21 2.04 -11.90
CA ARG A 557 2.39 2.93 -13.05
C ARG A 557 3.83 2.93 -13.55
N THR A 558 4.81 3.07 -12.66
CA THR A 558 6.23 3.01 -13.05
C THR A 558 6.60 1.68 -13.72
N VAL A 559 6.07 0.56 -13.22
CA VAL A 559 6.25 -0.76 -13.86
C VAL A 559 5.58 -0.80 -15.24
N ILE A 560 4.33 -0.35 -15.34
CA ILE A 560 3.55 -0.36 -16.59
C ILE A 560 4.21 0.50 -17.67
N ASP A 561 4.59 1.73 -17.33
CA ASP A 561 5.21 2.68 -18.26
C ASP A 561 6.53 2.13 -18.80
N PHE A 562 7.35 1.52 -17.93
CA PHE A 562 8.60 0.87 -18.33
C PHE A 562 8.38 -0.28 -19.33
N LEU A 563 7.38 -1.14 -19.05
CA LEU A 563 7.11 -2.31 -19.88
C LEU A 563 6.43 -1.93 -21.20
N LYS A 564 5.54 -0.93 -21.22
CA LYS A 564 4.91 -0.43 -22.45
C LYS A 564 5.88 0.31 -23.35
N GLY A 565 6.84 1.05 -22.80
CA GLY A 565 7.89 1.71 -23.57
C GLY A 565 8.85 0.74 -24.28
N ARG A 566 8.70 -0.58 -24.05
CA ARG A 566 9.52 -1.65 -24.63
C ARG A 566 8.71 -2.65 -25.46
N ALA A 567 7.38 -2.50 -25.52
CA ALA A 567 6.45 -3.39 -26.22
C ALA A 567 6.37 -3.11 -27.72
#